data_AF-A0A2D8LFF3-F1
#
_entry.id   AF-A0A2D8LFF3-F1
#
_cell.length_a   1.000
_cell.length_b   1.000
_cell.length_c   1.000
_cell.angle_alpha   90.00
_cell.angle_beta   90.00
_cell.angle_gamma   90.00
#
_symmetry.space_group_name_H-M   'P 1'
#
loop_
_entity.id
_entity.type
_entity.pdbx_description
1 polymer ?
#
loop_
_entity_poly.entity_id
_entity_poly.type
_entity_poly.pdbx_seq_one_letter_code
_entity_poly.pdbx_strand_id
1 'polypeptide(L)'
;MKTLTENDYKEAAAMLKCEVAAVKAVAEVESLGSGFLSDGSPKILFEGHIFWRELQKKGIVPQEHTEGNNDILFKSWKRKYKGGIAEYSRLEKACKIDEEAALRSCSWGTFQILGKWAEDLGYNDVFDFVFSIRTGAKENLMAFVQFVKLNRLDDNLRALDWRGFARGYNGPGYKANKYDTKMAAAYQKYK
;
A
#
# COMPACT_ATOMS: atom_id res chain seq x y z
N MET A 1 -1.88 17.56 9.39
CA MET A 1 -2.38 16.21 9.09
C MET A 1 -2.43 15.40 10.38
N LYS A 2 -3.52 14.69 10.67
CA LYS A 2 -3.68 14.00 11.97
C LYS A 2 -2.74 12.80 12.05
N THR A 3 -1.91 12.77 13.08
CA THR A 3 -1.06 11.63 13.43
C THR A 3 -1.90 10.50 14.04
N LEU A 4 -1.42 9.26 13.92
CA LEU A 4 -2.05 8.12 14.59
C LEU A 4 -2.04 8.32 16.11
N THR A 5 -3.18 8.01 16.73
CA THR A 5 -3.38 8.05 18.18
C THR A 5 -3.27 6.66 18.78
N GLU A 6 -3.13 6.60 20.11
CA GLU A 6 -3.16 5.32 20.83
C GLU A 6 -4.47 4.55 20.60
N ASN A 7 -5.59 5.24 20.46
CA ASN A 7 -6.88 4.61 20.22
C ASN A 7 -6.98 4.01 18.82
N ASP A 8 -6.35 4.62 17.81
CA ASP A 8 -6.30 4.04 16.46
C ASP A 8 -5.55 2.69 16.46
N TYR A 9 -4.46 2.60 17.24
CA TYR A 9 -3.73 1.34 17.42
C TYR A 9 -4.52 0.31 18.21
N LYS A 10 -5.28 0.72 19.23
CA LYS A 10 -6.18 -0.18 19.98
C LYS A 10 -7.29 -0.75 19.10
N GLU A 11 -7.89 0.08 18.25
CA GLU A 11 -8.89 -0.33 17.27
C GLU A 11 -8.31 -1.34 16.27
N ALA A 12 -7.15 -1.03 15.68
CA ALA A 12 -6.43 -1.93 14.79
C ALA A 12 -6.10 -3.28 15.46
N ALA A 13 -5.60 -3.25 16.69
CA ALA A 13 -5.25 -4.44 17.46
C ALA A 13 -6.48 -5.29 17.77
N ALA A 14 -7.62 -4.68 18.10
CA ALA A 14 -8.88 -5.38 18.30
C ALA A 14 -9.36 -6.07 17.02
N MET A 15 -9.25 -5.41 15.85
CA MET A 15 -9.61 -6.00 14.56
C MET A 15 -8.74 -7.20 14.19
N LEU A 16 -7.46 -7.17 14.55
CA LEU A 16 -6.47 -8.22 14.30
C LEU A 16 -6.40 -9.28 15.41
N LYS A 17 -7.06 -9.03 16.54
CA LYS A 17 -7.04 -9.85 17.76
C LYS A 17 -5.61 -10.10 18.26
N CYS A 18 -4.74 -9.10 18.17
CA CYS A 18 -3.35 -9.18 18.61
C CYS A 18 -3.02 -8.05 19.59
N GLU A 19 -1.77 -8.00 20.06
CA GLU A 19 -1.31 -6.95 20.97
C GLU A 19 -1.17 -5.61 20.25
N VAL A 20 -1.49 -4.51 20.94
CA VAL A 20 -1.26 -3.13 20.46
C VAL A 20 0.21 -2.93 20.09
N ALA A 21 1.13 -3.50 20.88
CA ALA A 21 2.56 -3.46 20.61
C ALA A 21 2.93 -4.12 19.27
N ALA A 22 2.26 -5.22 18.90
CA ALA A 22 2.50 -5.89 17.62
C ALA A 22 2.06 -5.03 16.43
N VAL A 23 0.90 -4.38 16.53
CA VAL A 23 0.43 -3.44 15.50
C VAL A 23 1.38 -2.25 15.37
N LYS A 24 1.79 -1.64 16.49
CA LYS A 24 2.75 -0.53 16.48
C LYS A 24 4.09 -0.94 15.88
N ALA A 25 4.56 -2.15 16.16
CA ALA A 25 5.82 -2.66 15.63
C ALA A 25 5.81 -2.76 14.11
N VAL A 26 4.76 -3.37 13.53
CA VAL A 26 4.65 -3.44 12.06
C VAL A 26 4.33 -2.09 11.46
N ALA A 27 3.56 -1.23 12.14
CA ALA A 27 3.29 0.11 11.64
C ALA A 27 4.56 0.97 11.57
N GLU A 28 5.42 0.91 12.59
CA GLU A 28 6.71 1.62 12.61
C GLU A 28 7.60 1.16 11.45
N VAL A 29 7.70 -0.15 11.22
CA VAL A 29 8.62 -0.72 10.23
C VAL A 29 8.11 -0.61 8.79
N GLU A 30 6.81 -0.75 8.57
CA GLU A 30 6.19 -0.76 7.24
C GLU A 30 5.77 0.63 6.75
N SER A 31 5.74 1.63 7.62
CA SER A 31 5.35 2.98 7.23
C SER A 31 6.44 3.69 6.42
N LEU A 32 6.03 4.45 5.39
CA LEU A 32 6.86 5.44 4.72
C LEU A 32 6.89 6.80 5.46
N GLY A 33 6.90 6.77 6.79
CA GLY A 33 6.76 7.95 7.65
C GLY A 33 5.36 8.55 7.56
N SER A 34 5.24 9.84 7.22
CA SER A 34 3.94 10.52 7.15
C SER A 34 2.95 9.84 6.21
N GLY A 35 3.41 9.22 5.11
CA GLY A 35 2.56 8.71 4.04
C GLY A 35 2.03 9.78 3.09
N PHE A 36 2.42 11.03 3.27
CA PHE A 36 1.98 12.17 2.46
C PHE A 36 3.15 13.08 2.08
N LEU A 37 3.01 13.76 0.94
CA LEU A 37 3.91 14.79 0.43
C LEU A 37 3.65 16.14 1.12
N SER A 38 4.53 17.11 0.86
CA SER A 38 4.46 18.45 1.47
C SER A 38 3.21 19.23 1.09
N ASP A 39 2.60 18.93 -0.06
CA ASP A 39 1.34 19.53 -0.53
C ASP A 39 0.09 18.83 0.05
N GLY A 40 0.29 17.82 0.91
CA GLY A 40 -0.78 17.05 1.53
C GLY A 40 -1.33 15.91 0.67
N SER A 41 -0.81 15.70 -0.54
CA SER A 41 -1.16 14.53 -1.35
C SER A 41 -0.55 13.24 -0.77
N PRO A 42 -1.23 12.07 -0.85
CA PRO A 42 -0.63 10.81 -0.42
C PRO A 42 0.65 10.52 -1.20
N LYS A 43 1.64 9.90 -0.55
CA LYS A 43 2.77 9.30 -1.26
C LYS A 43 2.24 8.18 -2.13
N ILE A 44 2.68 8.15 -3.38
CA ILE A 44 2.25 7.11 -4.31
C ILE A 44 3.42 6.42 -5.00
N LEU A 45 3.16 5.22 -5.49
CA LEU A 45 4.04 4.49 -6.40
C LEU A 45 3.21 3.91 -7.55
N PHE A 46 3.45 4.38 -8.76
CA PHE A 46 2.69 3.93 -9.93
C PHE A 46 3.34 2.70 -10.59
N GLU A 47 2.55 1.65 -10.75
CA GLU A 47 3.00 0.35 -11.25
C GLU A 47 2.51 0.08 -12.68
N GLY A 48 3.31 0.47 -13.67
CA GLY A 48 2.91 0.40 -15.09
C GLY A 48 2.64 -1.02 -15.64
N HIS A 49 3.18 -2.04 -14.98
CA HIS A 49 2.87 -3.45 -15.29
C HIS A 49 1.54 -3.93 -14.68
N ILE A 50 1.06 -3.25 -13.64
CA ILE A 50 -0.29 -3.44 -13.11
C ILE A 50 -1.26 -2.70 -14.01
N PHE A 51 -0.91 -1.49 -14.43
CA PHE A 51 -1.72 -0.72 -15.38
C PHE A 51 -1.96 -1.45 -16.69
N TRP A 52 -0.92 -2.06 -17.25
CA TRP A 52 -1.07 -2.97 -18.39
C TRP A 52 -2.15 -4.03 -18.16
N ARG A 53 -2.15 -4.69 -17.00
CA ARG A 53 -3.09 -5.76 -16.66
C ARG A 53 -4.50 -5.24 -16.38
N GLU A 54 -4.63 -4.10 -15.71
CA GLU A 54 -5.93 -3.49 -15.41
C GLU A 54 -6.63 -3.00 -16.70
N LEU A 55 -5.89 -2.44 -17.67
CA LEU A 55 -6.44 -2.13 -18.99
C LEU A 55 -6.94 -3.39 -19.71
N GLN A 56 -6.18 -4.48 -19.70
CA GLN A 56 -6.60 -5.75 -20.32
C GLN A 56 -7.89 -6.30 -19.70
N LYS A 57 -8.07 -6.19 -18.38
CA LYS A 57 -9.31 -6.61 -17.71
C LYS A 57 -10.53 -5.82 -18.19
N LYS A 58 -10.33 -4.57 -18.59
CA LYS A 58 -11.37 -3.69 -19.15
C LYS A 58 -11.55 -3.86 -20.66
N GLY A 59 -10.85 -4.80 -21.29
CA GLY A 59 -10.90 -5.00 -22.74
C GLY A 59 -10.13 -3.95 -23.55
N ILE A 60 -9.38 -3.07 -22.90
CA ILE A 60 -8.54 -2.07 -23.56
C ILE A 60 -7.23 -2.75 -23.96
N VAL A 61 -6.81 -2.59 -25.22
CA VAL A 61 -5.57 -3.18 -25.76
C VAL A 61 -4.38 -2.27 -25.41
N PRO A 62 -3.53 -2.60 -24.41
CA PRO A 62 -2.51 -1.65 -23.94
C PRO A 62 -1.51 -1.25 -25.03
N GLN A 63 -1.24 -2.16 -25.98
CA GLN A 63 -0.33 -1.95 -27.11
C GLN A 63 -0.67 -0.68 -27.90
N GLU A 64 -1.96 -0.41 -28.10
CA GLU A 64 -2.46 0.74 -28.86
C GLU A 64 -2.16 2.07 -28.15
N HIS A 65 -1.87 2.01 -26.85
CA HIS A 65 -1.52 3.18 -26.04
C HIS A 65 -0.03 3.24 -25.68
N THR A 66 0.84 2.40 -26.24
CA THR A 66 2.28 2.38 -25.86
C THR A 66 3.08 3.58 -26.35
N GLU A 67 2.71 4.14 -27.52
CA GLU A 67 3.41 5.28 -28.11
C GLU A 67 3.35 6.49 -27.16
N GLY A 68 4.51 7.05 -26.84
CA GLY A 68 4.63 8.12 -25.84
C GLY A 68 4.43 7.70 -24.38
N ASN A 69 3.97 6.49 -24.06
CA ASN A 69 3.59 6.04 -22.70
C ASN A 69 4.50 4.94 -22.10
N ASN A 70 5.70 4.73 -22.67
CA ASN A 70 6.63 3.67 -22.25
C ASN A 70 7.05 3.71 -20.77
N ASP A 71 6.89 4.84 -20.07
CA ASP A 71 7.19 4.99 -18.64
C ASP A 71 6.03 4.61 -17.71
N ILE A 72 4.81 4.48 -18.24
CA ILE A 72 3.60 4.12 -17.50
C ILE A 72 2.97 2.81 -17.97
N LEU A 73 3.43 2.23 -19.09
CA LEU A 73 2.77 1.07 -19.68
C LEU A 73 3.80 0.06 -20.20
N PHE A 74 3.89 -1.11 -19.54
CA PHE A 74 4.83 -2.17 -19.89
C PHE A 74 4.40 -3.55 -19.38
N LYS A 75 4.62 -4.61 -20.17
CA LYS A 75 4.13 -5.98 -19.87
C LYS A 75 4.72 -6.62 -18.59
N SER A 76 6.01 -6.43 -18.36
CA SER A 76 6.74 -7.06 -17.26
C SER A 76 7.25 -5.99 -16.31
N TRP A 77 7.36 -6.30 -15.01
CA TRP A 77 7.91 -5.36 -14.04
C TRP A 77 9.24 -4.77 -14.52
N LYS A 78 9.34 -3.44 -14.48
CA LYS A 78 10.52 -2.66 -14.82
C LYS A 78 10.64 -1.57 -13.78
N ARG A 79 11.82 -1.43 -13.19
CA ARG A 79 12.12 -0.36 -12.23
C ARG A 79 12.12 0.99 -12.97
N LYS A 80 10.99 1.71 -12.93
CA LYS A 80 10.78 3.03 -13.56
C LYS A 80 10.22 4.07 -12.59
N TYR A 81 10.70 4.04 -11.36
CA TYR A 81 10.25 4.93 -10.30
C TYR A 81 10.94 6.30 -10.43
N LYS A 82 10.14 7.35 -10.50
CA LYS A 82 10.61 8.74 -10.39
C LYS A 82 10.64 9.18 -8.92
N GLY A 83 9.69 8.70 -8.13
CA GLY A 83 9.55 9.00 -6.70
C GLY A 83 8.98 10.39 -6.43
N GLY A 84 8.44 10.56 -5.21
CA GLY A 84 7.85 11.84 -4.78
C GLY A 84 6.74 12.33 -5.70
N ILE A 85 6.67 13.64 -5.92
CA ILE A 85 5.63 14.27 -6.75
C ILE A 85 5.68 13.83 -8.21
N ALA A 86 6.83 13.36 -8.70
CA ALA A 86 6.97 12.92 -10.09
C ALA A 86 6.22 11.61 -10.40
N GLU A 87 5.81 10.85 -9.37
CA GLU A 87 4.86 9.74 -9.55
C GLU A 87 3.46 10.23 -9.91
N TYR A 88 3.04 11.42 -9.45
CA TYR A 88 1.75 12.00 -9.84
C TYR A 88 1.71 12.33 -11.33
N SER A 89 2.81 12.80 -11.92
CA SER A 89 2.86 12.98 -13.38
C SER A 89 2.70 11.67 -14.16
N ARG A 90 3.13 10.53 -13.59
CA ARG A 90 2.90 9.20 -14.18
C ARG A 90 1.44 8.78 -14.04
N LEU A 91 0.86 9.00 -12.86
CA LEU A 91 -0.56 8.73 -12.61
C LEU A 91 -1.46 9.57 -13.53
N GLU A 92 -1.26 10.88 -13.61
CA GLU A 92 -2.01 11.80 -14.48
C GLU A 92 -1.98 11.37 -15.95
N LYS A 93 -0.81 10.91 -16.41
CA LYS A 93 -0.65 10.40 -17.78
C LYS A 93 -1.44 9.12 -18.00
N ALA A 94 -1.49 8.23 -17.01
CA ALA A 94 -2.29 7.01 -17.06
C ALA A 94 -3.81 7.30 -16.98
N CYS A 95 -4.23 8.28 -16.17
CA CYS A 95 -5.64 8.68 -16.08
C CYS A 95 -6.21 9.22 -17.39
N LYS A 96 -5.37 9.74 -18.29
CA LYS A 96 -5.79 10.13 -19.66
C LYS A 96 -6.16 8.94 -20.54
N ILE A 97 -5.72 7.72 -20.20
CA ILE A 97 -6.08 6.49 -20.90
C ILE A 97 -7.30 5.85 -20.21
N ASP A 98 -7.19 5.58 -18.91
CA ASP A 98 -8.30 5.08 -18.09
C ASP A 98 -8.01 5.39 -16.62
N GLU A 99 -8.81 6.28 -16.02
CA GLU A 99 -8.62 6.76 -14.64
C GLU A 99 -8.74 5.64 -13.61
N GLU A 100 -9.79 4.84 -13.69
CA GLU A 100 -10.02 3.76 -12.72
C GLU A 100 -8.87 2.73 -12.74
N ALA A 101 -8.46 2.28 -13.92
CA ALA A 101 -7.33 1.36 -14.07
C ALA A 101 -6.02 2.00 -13.57
N ALA A 102 -5.84 3.30 -13.77
CA ALA A 102 -4.67 4.02 -13.29
C ALA A 102 -4.63 4.07 -11.74
N LEU A 103 -5.74 4.41 -11.10
CA LEU A 103 -5.85 4.43 -9.63
C LEU A 103 -5.65 3.03 -9.02
N ARG A 104 -6.17 1.98 -9.67
CA ARG A 104 -5.97 0.57 -9.26
C ARG A 104 -4.51 0.14 -9.35
N SER A 105 -3.76 0.76 -10.25
CA SER A 105 -2.36 0.43 -10.56
C SER A 105 -1.36 1.23 -9.73
N CYS A 106 -1.83 1.86 -8.67
CA CYS A 106 -1.05 2.76 -7.85
C CYS A 106 -1.08 2.28 -6.40
N SER A 107 0.07 2.30 -5.72
CA SER A 107 0.19 2.08 -4.28
C SER A 107 0.05 3.41 -3.56
N TRP A 108 -0.73 3.43 -2.49
CA TRP A 108 -1.16 4.68 -1.86
C TRP A 108 -0.74 4.79 -0.39
N GLY A 109 -0.32 6.00 -0.03
CA GLY A 109 -0.22 6.46 1.34
C GLY A 109 0.87 5.78 2.17
N THR A 110 0.65 5.70 3.48
CA THR A 110 1.64 5.30 4.49
C THR A 110 2.15 3.87 4.28
N PHE A 111 1.25 2.95 3.97
CA PHE A 111 1.53 1.51 3.90
C PHE A 111 1.63 0.98 2.45
N GLN A 112 1.52 1.87 1.46
CA GLN A 112 1.65 1.55 0.03
C GLN A 112 0.71 0.44 -0.43
N ILE A 113 -0.52 0.40 0.12
CA ILE A 113 -1.55 -0.54 -0.32
C ILE A 113 -1.99 -0.19 -1.74
N LEU A 114 -2.02 -1.21 -2.59
CA LEU A 114 -2.30 -1.06 -4.02
C LEU A 114 -3.80 -0.92 -4.27
N GLY A 115 -4.22 0.06 -5.08
CA GLY A 115 -5.63 0.39 -5.31
C GLY A 115 -6.46 -0.75 -5.91
N LYS A 116 -5.84 -1.71 -6.60
CA LYS A 116 -6.54 -2.89 -7.13
C LYS A 116 -7.20 -3.77 -6.06
N TRP A 117 -6.85 -3.58 -4.79
CA TRP A 117 -7.43 -4.33 -3.67
C TRP A 117 -8.65 -3.63 -3.07
N ALA A 118 -9.07 -2.46 -3.55
CA ALA A 118 -10.11 -1.63 -2.94
C ALA A 118 -11.36 -2.45 -2.52
N GLU A 119 -11.96 -3.18 -3.44
CA GLU A 119 -13.18 -3.94 -3.16
C GLU A 119 -12.93 -5.14 -2.23
N ASP A 120 -11.79 -5.82 -2.39
CA ASP A 120 -11.38 -6.91 -1.49
C ASP A 120 -11.13 -6.43 -0.05
N LEU A 121 -10.83 -5.14 0.13
CA LEU A 121 -10.66 -4.47 1.42
C LEU A 121 -11.97 -3.90 1.98
N GLY A 122 -13.07 -3.99 1.22
CA GLY A 122 -14.41 -3.56 1.60
C GLY A 122 -14.78 -2.13 1.21
N TYR A 123 -14.02 -1.49 0.32
CA TYR A 123 -14.40 -0.20 -0.27
C TYR A 123 -15.39 -0.43 -1.42
N ASN A 124 -16.19 0.59 -1.75
CA ASN A 124 -17.16 0.49 -2.85
C ASN A 124 -16.47 0.32 -4.21
N ASP A 125 -15.39 1.08 -4.41
CA ASP A 125 -14.55 1.06 -5.60
C ASP A 125 -13.17 1.69 -5.28
N VAL A 126 -12.32 1.80 -6.30
CA VAL A 126 -10.99 2.40 -6.15
C VAL A 126 -11.05 3.90 -5.85
N PHE A 127 -12.09 4.62 -6.26
CA PHE A 127 -12.23 6.05 -6.01
C PHE A 127 -12.52 6.30 -4.52
N ASP A 128 -13.42 5.51 -3.94
CA ASP A 128 -13.72 5.49 -2.50
C ASP A 128 -12.47 5.14 -1.68
N PHE A 129 -11.72 4.12 -2.09
CA PHE A 129 -10.43 3.79 -1.48
C PHE A 129 -9.45 4.97 -1.52
N VAL A 130 -9.22 5.59 -2.67
CA VAL A 130 -8.29 6.72 -2.80
C VAL A 130 -8.77 7.92 -1.99
N PHE A 131 -10.07 8.20 -1.98
CA PHE A 131 -10.66 9.25 -1.16
C PHE A 131 -10.39 9.00 0.32
N SER A 132 -10.64 7.79 0.81
CA SER A 132 -10.36 7.38 2.19
C SER A 132 -8.88 7.52 2.56
N ILE A 133 -7.96 7.05 1.72
CA ILE A 133 -6.53 7.18 1.99
C ILE A 133 -6.09 8.65 2.09
N ARG A 134 -6.75 9.56 1.38
CA ARG A 134 -6.45 11.00 1.43
C ARG A 134 -6.88 11.67 2.73
N THR A 135 -7.81 11.11 3.50
CA THR A 135 -8.35 11.79 4.69
C THR A 135 -7.38 11.80 5.86
N GLY A 136 -6.52 10.78 6.00
CA GLY A 136 -5.54 10.79 7.08
C GLY A 136 -4.89 9.46 7.41
N ALA A 137 -3.99 9.53 8.40
CA ALA A 137 -3.18 8.40 8.83
C ALA A 137 -4.01 7.25 9.42
N LYS A 138 -5.17 7.55 10.05
CA LYS A 138 -6.08 6.52 10.56
C LYS A 138 -6.61 5.65 9.43
N GLU A 139 -7.10 6.25 8.36
CA GLU A 139 -7.68 5.52 7.23
C GLU A 139 -6.62 4.69 6.50
N ASN A 140 -5.40 5.22 6.42
CA ASN A 140 -4.24 4.45 5.96
C ASN A 140 -3.98 3.21 6.82
N LEU A 141 -4.02 3.35 8.16
CA LEU A 141 -3.86 2.22 9.08
C LEU A 141 -5.00 1.20 8.94
N MET A 142 -6.23 1.65 8.79
CA MET A 142 -7.38 0.74 8.63
C MET A 142 -7.29 -0.05 7.31
N ALA A 143 -6.89 0.59 6.20
CA ALA A 143 -6.64 -0.11 4.94
C ALA A 143 -5.54 -1.17 5.07
N PHE A 144 -4.45 -0.84 5.79
CA PHE A 144 -3.38 -1.79 6.10
C PHE A 144 -3.89 -2.97 6.95
N VAL A 145 -4.68 -2.72 7.99
CA VAL A 145 -5.28 -3.77 8.83
C VAL A 145 -6.17 -4.71 8.01
N GLN A 146 -7.00 -4.17 7.12
CA GLN A 146 -7.83 -4.97 6.23
C GLN A 146 -6.97 -5.81 5.28
N PHE A 147 -5.88 -5.24 4.76
CA PHE A 147 -4.94 -5.96 3.89
C PHE A 147 -4.22 -7.09 4.63
N VAL A 148 -3.81 -6.87 5.87
CA VAL A 148 -3.23 -7.89 6.76
C VAL A 148 -4.21 -9.07 6.93
N LYS A 149 -5.50 -8.80 7.16
CA LYS A 149 -6.53 -9.83 7.29
C LYS A 149 -6.79 -10.56 5.98
N LEU A 150 -6.92 -9.83 4.88
CA LEU A 150 -7.14 -10.38 3.53
C LEU A 150 -6.05 -11.40 3.18
N ASN A 151 -4.79 -11.09 3.51
CA ASN A 151 -3.64 -11.95 3.23
C ASN A 151 -3.32 -12.95 4.35
N ARG A 152 -4.20 -13.07 5.37
CA ARG A 152 -4.05 -13.99 6.51
C ARG A 152 -2.74 -13.84 7.27
N LEU A 153 -2.25 -12.60 7.36
CA LEU A 153 -1.01 -12.26 8.08
C LEU A 153 -1.28 -11.95 9.56
N ASP A 154 -2.55 -11.85 9.96
CA ASP A 154 -2.98 -11.62 11.33
C ASP A 154 -2.63 -12.80 12.26
N ASP A 155 -2.63 -14.04 11.74
CA ASP A 155 -2.14 -15.22 12.48
C ASP A 155 -0.65 -15.03 12.90
N ASN A 156 0.19 -14.47 12.02
CA ASN A 156 1.59 -14.20 12.36
C ASN A 156 1.71 -13.13 13.43
N LEU A 157 0.88 -12.08 13.38
CA LEU A 157 0.89 -11.03 14.42
C LEU A 157 0.44 -11.58 15.77
N ARG A 158 -0.56 -12.47 15.79
CA ARG A 158 -1.02 -13.16 17.02
C ARG A 158 0.04 -14.09 17.59
N ALA A 159 0.80 -14.76 16.72
CA ALA A 159 1.90 -15.64 17.11
C ALA A 159 3.24 -14.91 17.35
N LEU A 160 3.30 -13.59 17.11
CA LEU A 160 4.54 -12.79 17.08
C LEU A 160 5.60 -13.37 16.12
N ASP A 161 5.17 -14.01 15.03
CA ASP A 161 6.03 -14.56 13.98
C ASP A 161 6.40 -13.47 12.97
N TRP A 162 7.41 -12.68 13.34
CA TRP A 162 7.93 -11.60 12.50
C TRP A 162 8.51 -12.08 11.16
N ARG A 163 9.01 -13.32 11.11
CA ARG A 163 9.56 -13.88 9.87
C ARG A 163 8.44 -14.22 8.90
N GLY A 164 7.41 -14.90 9.38
CA GLY A 164 6.22 -15.22 8.58
C GLY A 164 5.50 -13.96 8.11
N PHE A 165 5.30 -12.99 9.01
CA PHE A 165 4.70 -11.71 8.65
C PHE A 165 5.53 -10.98 7.58
N ALA A 166 6.83 -10.78 7.82
CA ALA A 166 7.69 -10.05 6.90
C ALA A 166 7.79 -10.75 5.53
N ARG A 167 7.84 -12.08 5.49
CA ARG A 167 7.83 -12.84 4.23
C ARG A 167 6.50 -12.69 3.49
N GLY A 168 5.38 -12.72 4.20
CA GLY A 168 4.05 -12.57 3.61
C GLY A 168 3.81 -11.17 3.06
N TYR A 169 4.20 -10.14 3.82
CA TYR A 169 3.98 -8.74 3.45
C TYR A 169 5.00 -8.21 2.42
N ASN A 170 6.30 -8.45 2.65
CA ASN A 170 7.39 -7.90 1.83
C ASN A 170 7.91 -8.89 0.76
N GLY A 171 7.42 -10.13 0.77
CA GLY A 171 7.87 -11.19 -0.13
C GLY A 171 9.15 -11.91 0.32
N PRO A 172 9.64 -12.88 -0.47
CA PRO A 172 10.74 -13.76 -0.08
C PRO A 172 12.08 -13.03 0.13
N GLY A 173 12.25 -11.84 -0.45
CA GLY A 173 13.44 -11.00 -0.32
C GLY A 173 13.54 -10.19 0.97
N TYR A 174 12.56 -10.30 1.88
CA TYR A 174 12.44 -9.43 3.07
C TYR A 174 13.72 -9.36 3.93
N LYS A 175 14.51 -10.44 4.00
CA LYS A 175 15.74 -10.52 4.80
C LYS A 175 16.79 -9.50 4.38
N ALA A 176 16.86 -9.14 3.09
CA ALA A 176 17.83 -8.15 2.61
C ALA A 176 17.66 -6.79 3.30
N ASN A 177 16.42 -6.44 3.65
CA ASN A 177 16.07 -5.19 4.34
C ASN A 177 15.84 -5.37 5.84
N LYS A 178 16.10 -6.58 6.38
CA LYS A 178 16.02 -6.93 7.81
C LYS A 178 14.63 -6.70 8.44
N TYR A 179 13.55 -6.78 7.65
CA TYR A 179 12.18 -6.47 8.11
C TYR A 179 11.79 -7.21 9.39
N ASP A 180 12.02 -8.52 9.46
CA ASP A 180 11.71 -9.34 10.63
C ASP A 180 12.42 -8.87 11.90
N THR A 181 13.73 -8.65 11.83
CA THR A 181 14.51 -8.21 13.00
C THR A 181 14.15 -6.79 13.44
N LYS A 182 13.80 -5.91 12.49
CA LYS A 182 13.30 -4.56 12.79
C LYS A 182 11.95 -4.62 13.50
N MET A 183 11.01 -5.46 13.05
CA MET A 183 9.72 -5.65 13.71
C MET A 183 9.88 -6.20 15.11
N ALA A 184 10.75 -7.21 15.28
CA ALA A 184 11.04 -7.79 16.58
C ALA A 184 11.61 -6.74 17.56
N ALA A 185 12.53 -5.90 17.10
CA ALA A 185 13.10 -4.83 17.90
C ALA A 185 12.06 -3.74 18.23
N ALA A 186 11.25 -3.33 17.26
CA ALA A 186 10.19 -2.35 17.46
C ALA A 186 9.12 -2.87 18.45
N TYR A 187 8.79 -4.16 18.40
CA TYR A 187 7.87 -4.76 19.36
C TYR A 187 8.36 -4.64 20.81
N GLN A 188 9.65 -4.87 21.08
CA GLN A 188 10.22 -4.71 22.43
C GLN A 188 10.16 -3.26 22.95
N LYS A 189 10.18 -2.26 22.07
CA LYS A 189 10.05 -0.84 22.44
C LYS A 189 8.63 -0.48 22.92
N TYR A 190 7.62 -1.21 22.47
CA TYR A 190 6.21 -0.93 22.75
C TYR A 190 5.58 -1.84 23.80
N LYS A 191 6.37 -2.80 24.32
CA LYS A 191 6.00 -3.70 25.41
C LYS A 191 6.34 -3.06 26.75
#